data_AF-A0A355F297-F1
#
_entry.id   AF-A0A355F297-F1
#
_cell.length_a   1.000
_cell.length_b   1.000
_cell.length_c   1.000
_cell.angle_alpha   90.00
_cell.angle_beta   90.00
_cell.angle_gamma   90.00
#
_symmetry.space_group_name_H-M   'P 1'
#
loop_
_entity.id
_entity.type
_entity.pdbx_description
1 polymer ?
#
loop_
_entity_poly.entity_id
_entity_poly.type
_entity_poly.pdbx_seq_one_letter_code
_entity_poly.pdbx_strand_id
1 'polypeptide(L)'
;MPIKEVFTDQGDELSFASTDDLIRQLGGIDASVPRRTEGRRAHHRERYCVVRYLTALARSSAETLGGQVSLLKFPLKIKKWESPDFLLHLPDGAVAGIEITEAGTEHVQRAATQLEKSPPGSFMEDGEVRLPGEKLRGRPFAGNEPELELTRLILESLTNKTEALNRGHYAPADRYELLIYDNSHLPLIDLGVLAPLLKTKLTEWLRQNQTARAFDSISVLRDSELLYDCAGAGAVFEYGELPNLKLTRGVVAPEIIDAAHRASRKLFEAGIPHALAGGLAVCAHGYPRTTDDVDFLVGDEAFEKHGGGFVTLKLPLIAIGSVRIDFVSIDESKGELRQLRPAVEESPRSEGVPIVPLPALVYMKLKAGRQKDTADLVELLKRGEVDLEELDQYLAEYAPEQLRRWQRVKEIAAREE
;
A
#
# COMPACT_ATOMS: atom_id res chain seq x y z
N MET A 1 2.04 -11.17 19.13
CA MET A 1 2.65 -12.51 18.90
C MET A 1 4.08 -12.31 18.44
N PRO A 2 5.05 -13.21 18.73
CA PRO A 2 6.39 -13.06 18.18
C PRO A 2 6.31 -13.12 16.65
N ILE A 3 6.91 -12.12 15.99
CA ILE A 3 7.00 -12.05 14.54
C ILE A 3 7.84 -13.23 14.06
N LYS A 4 7.30 -14.07 13.17
CA LYS A 4 7.98 -15.29 12.75
C LYS A 4 8.97 -14.95 11.64
N GLU A 5 10.26 -15.18 11.87
CA GLU A 5 11.27 -15.16 10.80
C GLU A 5 11.12 -16.45 9.98
N VAL A 6 10.53 -16.32 8.78
CA VAL A 6 10.40 -17.40 7.79
C VAL A 6 10.82 -16.85 6.43
N PHE A 7 11.32 -17.71 5.55
CA PHE A 7 11.90 -17.36 4.25
C PHE A 7 13.20 -16.55 4.39
N THR A 8 13.94 -16.82 5.46
CA THR A 8 15.30 -16.30 5.66
C THR A 8 16.30 -17.24 5.01
N ASP A 9 16.14 -18.55 5.24
CA ASP A 9 17.10 -19.58 4.85
C ASP A 9 16.55 -20.47 3.74
N GLN A 10 17.44 -21.02 2.92
CA GLN A 10 17.06 -21.97 1.88
C GLN A 10 16.40 -23.19 2.51
N GLY A 11 15.25 -23.58 1.98
CA GLY A 11 14.48 -24.71 2.47
C GLY A 11 13.37 -24.36 3.46
N ASP A 12 13.32 -23.11 3.94
CA ASP A 12 12.18 -22.60 4.71
C ASP A 12 10.88 -22.84 3.93
N GLU A 13 9.88 -23.46 4.57
CA GLU A 13 8.61 -23.76 3.93
C GLU A 13 7.40 -23.47 4.84
N LEU A 14 6.29 -23.11 4.20
CA LEU A 14 4.98 -22.96 4.84
C LEU A 14 3.91 -23.65 3.99
N SER A 15 2.98 -24.30 4.69
CA SER A 15 1.80 -24.93 4.10
C SER A 15 0.57 -24.17 4.53
N PHE A 16 -0.37 -24.00 3.59
CA PHE A 16 -1.62 -23.28 3.81
C PHE A 16 -2.79 -24.17 3.42
N ALA A 17 -3.74 -24.33 4.33
CA ALA A 17 -4.93 -25.16 4.13
C ALA A 17 -6.08 -24.41 3.42
N SER A 18 -6.12 -23.09 3.54
CA SER A 18 -7.16 -22.21 2.98
C SER A 18 -6.65 -20.78 2.79
N THR A 19 -7.47 -19.93 2.17
CA THR A 19 -7.25 -18.49 2.07
C THR A 19 -7.03 -17.84 3.44
N ASP A 20 -7.93 -18.08 4.40
CA ASP A 20 -7.84 -17.50 5.75
C ASP A 20 -6.57 -17.95 6.48
N ASP A 21 -6.21 -19.23 6.32
CA ASP A 21 -4.98 -19.77 6.89
C ASP A 21 -3.73 -19.11 6.29
N LEU A 22 -3.72 -18.87 4.98
CA LEU A 22 -2.66 -18.14 4.30
C LEU A 22 -2.56 -16.70 4.80
N ILE A 23 -3.66 -15.94 4.80
CA ILE A 23 -3.67 -14.53 5.22
C ILE A 23 -3.18 -14.40 6.66
N ARG A 24 -3.69 -15.26 7.56
CA ARG A 24 -3.30 -15.27 8.97
C ARG A 24 -1.82 -15.62 9.16
N GLN A 25 -1.31 -16.64 8.47
CA GLN A 25 0.10 -17.04 8.61
C GLN A 25 1.06 -16.00 8.01
N LEU A 26 0.75 -15.47 6.82
CA LEU A 26 1.57 -14.46 6.16
C LEU A 26 1.54 -13.11 6.91
N GLY A 27 0.40 -12.72 7.47
CA GLY A 27 0.28 -11.51 8.31
C GLY A 27 1.10 -11.57 9.60
N GLY A 28 1.54 -12.76 10.03
CA GLY A 28 2.44 -12.95 11.17
C GLY A 28 3.94 -12.88 10.83
N ILE A 29 4.30 -12.73 9.55
CA ILE A 29 5.69 -12.70 9.06
C ILE A 29 6.20 -11.27 9.04
N ASP A 30 7.47 -11.06 9.43
CA ASP A 30 8.15 -9.77 9.25
C ASP A 30 8.38 -9.48 7.77
N ALA A 31 7.44 -8.83 7.09
CA ALA A 31 7.66 -8.42 5.71
C ALA A 31 8.49 -7.12 5.59
N SER A 32 9.14 -6.63 6.66
CA SER A 32 9.92 -5.39 6.58
C SER A 32 11.16 -5.54 5.69
N VAL A 33 11.47 -4.46 4.97
CA VAL A 33 12.71 -4.33 4.19
C VAL A 33 13.55 -3.24 4.85
N PRO A 34 14.61 -3.59 5.61
CA PRO A 34 15.49 -2.61 6.25
C PRO A 34 16.07 -1.64 5.22
N ARG A 35 16.57 -0.46 5.63
CA ARG A 35 17.30 0.43 4.70
C ARG A 35 18.53 -0.28 4.13
N ARG A 36 18.99 0.13 2.95
CA ARG A 36 20.23 -0.41 2.35
C ARG A 36 21.43 -0.18 3.27
N THR A 37 21.41 0.89 4.06
CA THR A 37 22.42 1.21 5.08
C THR A 37 22.30 0.40 6.37
N GLU A 38 21.21 -0.34 6.57
CA GLU A 38 20.87 -1.04 7.82
C GLU A 38 20.92 -2.57 7.68
N GLY A 39 21.87 -3.07 6.88
CA GLY A 39 22.12 -4.52 6.76
C GLY A 39 21.09 -5.27 5.91
N ARG A 40 20.41 -4.60 4.97
CA ARG A 40 19.50 -5.25 4.00
C ARG A 40 20.18 -6.40 3.24
N ARG A 41 19.57 -7.58 3.26
CA ARG A 41 19.94 -8.77 2.48
C ARG A 41 18.87 -9.08 1.42
N ALA A 42 19.21 -9.95 0.48
CA ALA A 42 18.32 -10.34 -0.62
C ALA A 42 16.99 -10.93 -0.11
N HIS A 43 17.06 -11.83 0.88
CA HIS A 43 15.87 -12.46 1.46
C HIS A 43 14.84 -11.49 2.05
N HIS A 44 15.23 -10.30 2.53
CA HIS A 44 14.25 -9.33 3.04
C HIS A 44 13.30 -8.87 1.92
N ARG A 45 13.85 -8.66 0.72
CA ARG A 45 13.05 -8.23 -0.45
C ARG A 45 12.25 -9.38 -1.01
N GLU A 46 12.86 -10.56 -1.15
CA GLU A 46 12.20 -11.77 -1.61
C GLU A 46 10.99 -12.09 -0.71
N ARG A 47 11.18 -12.05 0.62
CA ARG A 47 10.12 -12.22 1.62
C ARG A 47 9.04 -11.15 1.49
N TYR A 48 9.41 -9.88 1.40
CA TYR A 48 8.47 -8.77 1.16
C TYR A 48 7.61 -9.02 -0.08
N CYS A 49 8.25 -9.40 -1.18
CA CYS A 49 7.58 -9.58 -2.46
C CYS A 49 6.63 -10.78 -2.45
N VAL A 50 7.09 -11.93 -1.94
CA VAL A 50 6.30 -13.17 -1.96
C VAL A 50 5.10 -13.10 -1.00
N VAL A 51 5.27 -12.49 0.18
CA VAL A 51 4.17 -12.29 1.14
C VAL A 51 3.07 -11.46 0.50
N ARG A 52 3.44 -10.36 -0.15
CA ARG A 52 2.50 -9.44 -0.80
C ARG A 52 1.85 -10.05 -2.03
N TYR A 53 2.63 -10.74 -2.86
CA TYR A 53 2.14 -11.45 -4.03
C TYR A 53 1.07 -12.48 -3.65
N LEU A 54 1.39 -13.39 -2.73
CA LEU A 54 0.44 -14.42 -2.31
C LEU A 54 -0.79 -13.84 -1.61
N THR A 55 -0.62 -12.79 -0.79
CA THR A 55 -1.75 -12.11 -0.14
C THR A 55 -2.69 -11.50 -1.17
N ALA A 56 -2.14 -10.84 -2.20
CA ALA A 56 -2.92 -10.26 -3.28
C ALA A 56 -3.73 -11.33 -4.04
N LEU A 57 -3.08 -12.44 -4.43
CA LEU A 57 -3.77 -13.52 -5.14
C LEU A 57 -4.80 -14.25 -4.27
N ALA A 58 -4.56 -14.36 -2.97
CA ALA A 58 -5.48 -15.01 -2.04
C ALA A 58 -6.76 -14.20 -1.83
N ARG A 59 -6.65 -12.87 -1.77
CA ARG A 59 -7.79 -11.94 -1.68
C ARG A 59 -8.52 -11.77 -3.01
N SER A 60 -7.87 -12.08 -4.11
CA SER A 60 -8.40 -11.82 -5.45
C SER A 60 -9.06 -13.04 -6.08
N SER A 61 -10.02 -12.77 -6.95
CA SER A 61 -10.61 -13.76 -7.85
C SER A 61 -10.52 -13.27 -9.29
N ALA A 62 -10.23 -14.16 -10.23
CA ALA A 62 -10.34 -13.85 -11.66
C ALA A 62 -11.79 -14.04 -12.13
N GLU A 63 -12.30 -13.06 -12.87
CA GLU A 63 -13.54 -13.24 -13.62
C GLU A 63 -13.32 -14.23 -14.77
N THR A 64 -14.16 -15.26 -14.85
CA THR A 64 -14.21 -16.19 -15.98
C THR A 64 -15.62 -16.26 -16.55
N LEU A 65 -15.77 -16.77 -17.77
CA LEU A 65 -17.07 -17.02 -18.41
C LEU A 65 -18.01 -17.95 -17.59
N GLY A 66 -17.52 -18.59 -16.52
CA GLY A 66 -18.28 -19.43 -15.58
C GLY A 66 -18.39 -18.89 -14.16
N GLY A 67 -18.01 -17.63 -13.89
CA GLY A 67 -18.02 -17.00 -12.56
C GLY A 67 -16.64 -16.58 -12.05
N GLN A 68 -16.58 -16.06 -10.82
CA GLN A 68 -15.32 -15.74 -10.14
C GLN A 68 -14.59 -17.03 -9.72
N VAL A 69 -13.33 -17.16 -10.14
CA VAL A 69 -12.46 -18.28 -9.78
C VAL A 69 -11.32 -17.74 -8.93
N SER A 70 -11.11 -18.33 -7.75
CA SER A 70 -9.95 -17.98 -6.92
C SER A 70 -8.65 -18.28 -7.67
N LEU A 71 -7.70 -17.34 -7.61
CA LEU A 71 -6.41 -17.47 -8.30
C LEU A 71 -5.49 -18.49 -7.62
N LEU A 72 -5.66 -18.69 -6.31
CA LEU A 72 -4.96 -19.71 -5.55
C LEU A 72 -5.89 -20.89 -5.25
N LYS A 73 -5.36 -22.09 -5.43
CA LYS A 73 -6.04 -23.34 -5.04
C LYS A 73 -5.34 -23.93 -3.84
N PHE A 74 -6.11 -24.37 -2.87
CA PHE A 74 -5.62 -24.95 -1.62
C PHE A 74 -5.94 -26.45 -1.53
N PRO A 75 -5.18 -27.24 -0.76
CA PRO A 75 -4.01 -26.84 0.03
C PRO A 75 -2.78 -26.56 -0.86
N LEU A 76 -1.97 -25.58 -0.47
CA LEU A 76 -0.73 -25.24 -1.20
C LEU A 76 0.43 -25.10 -0.23
N LYS A 77 1.65 -25.29 -0.74
CA LYS A 77 2.88 -25.13 0.03
C LYS A 77 3.88 -24.27 -0.72
N ILE A 78 4.49 -23.31 -0.04
CA ILE A 78 5.59 -22.52 -0.60
C ILE A 78 6.89 -22.85 0.12
N LYS A 79 7.98 -22.94 -0.65
CA LYS A 79 9.32 -23.22 -0.16
C LYS A 79 10.32 -22.22 -0.72
N LYS A 80 11.14 -21.62 0.14
CA LYS A 80 12.28 -20.79 -0.26
C LYS A 80 13.36 -21.65 -0.91
N TRP A 81 13.88 -21.17 -2.05
CA TRP A 81 14.89 -21.86 -2.83
C TRP A 81 15.96 -20.88 -3.33
N GLU A 82 16.95 -21.39 -4.09
CA GLU A 82 18.05 -20.57 -4.63
C GLU A 82 17.75 -20.00 -6.02
N SER A 83 17.17 -20.82 -6.90
CA SER A 83 16.92 -20.47 -8.30
C SER A 83 15.92 -21.50 -8.86
N PRO A 84 14.64 -21.15 -9.08
CA PRO A 84 14.04 -19.84 -8.81
C PRO A 84 13.96 -19.56 -7.30
N ASP A 85 13.72 -18.30 -6.90
CA ASP A 85 13.72 -17.88 -5.48
C ASP A 85 12.73 -18.65 -4.58
N PHE A 86 11.59 -19.08 -5.13
CA PHE A 86 10.60 -19.89 -4.44
C PHE A 86 10.03 -21.00 -5.31
N LEU A 87 9.61 -22.09 -4.67
CA LEU A 87 8.83 -23.18 -5.26
C LEU A 87 7.46 -23.23 -4.61
N LEU A 88 6.41 -23.14 -5.43
CA LEU A 88 5.01 -23.22 -5.03
C LEU A 88 4.44 -24.57 -5.46
N HIS A 89 4.16 -25.43 -4.49
CA HIS A 89 3.54 -26.74 -4.69
C HIS A 89 2.01 -26.59 -4.65
N LEU A 90 1.38 -26.97 -5.74
CA LEU A 90 -0.06 -26.85 -5.96
C LEU A 90 -0.81 -28.15 -5.57
N PRO A 91 -2.14 -28.07 -5.35
CA PRO A 91 -2.93 -29.24 -4.92
C PRO A 91 -2.94 -30.40 -5.93
N ASP A 92 -2.75 -30.11 -7.22
CA ASP A 92 -2.70 -31.11 -8.30
C ASP A 92 -1.33 -31.78 -8.45
N GLY A 93 -0.37 -31.42 -7.59
CA GLY A 93 0.99 -31.94 -7.60
C GLY A 93 1.96 -31.14 -8.49
N ALA A 94 1.47 -30.16 -9.26
CA ALA A 94 2.33 -29.30 -10.05
C ALA A 94 3.17 -28.36 -9.17
N VAL A 95 4.34 -27.99 -9.67
CA VAL A 95 5.27 -27.06 -9.01
C VAL A 95 5.47 -25.84 -9.90
N ALA A 96 5.14 -24.66 -9.36
CA ALA A 96 5.46 -23.39 -9.99
C ALA A 96 6.73 -22.79 -9.37
N GLY A 97 7.69 -22.42 -10.21
CA GLY A 97 8.89 -21.70 -9.79
C GLY A 97 8.67 -20.20 -9.85
N ILE A 98 8.76 -19.49 -8.72
CA ILE A 98 8.59 -18.03 -8.65
C ILE A 98 9.97 -17.39 -8.60
N GLU A 99 10.33 -16.67 -9.66
CA GLU A 99 11.55 -15.87 -9.73
C GLU A 99 11.23 -14.41 -9.44
N ILE A 100 11.99 -13.78 -8.56
CA ILE A 100 11.81 -12.39 -8.17
C ILE A 100 12.94 -11.55 -8.77
N THR A 101 12.57 -10.43 -9.37
CA THR A 101 13.54 -9.47 -9.92
C THR A 101 13.09 -8.04 -9.66
N GLU A 102 13.99 -7.08 -9.82
CA GLU A 102 13.68 -5.66 -9.66
C GLU A 102 13.59 -4.96 -11.02
N ALA A 103 12.63 -4.05 -11.18
CA ALA A 103 12.59 -3.11 -12.30
C ALA A 103 13.30 -1.81 -11.90
N GLY A 104 14.61 -1.74 -12.17
CA GLY A 104 15.42 -0.55 -11.90
C GLY A 104 16.84 -0.73 -12.43
N THR A 105 17.47 0.36 -12.87
CA THR A 105 18.85 0.31 -13.37
C THR A 105 19.85 0.32 -12.22
N GLU A 106 21.05 -0.22 -12.43
CA GLU A 106 22.13 -0.17 -11.43
C GLU A 106 22.44 1.27 -11.00
N HIS A 107 22.34 2.21 -11.94
CA HIS A 107 22.51 3.63 -11.68
C HIS A 107 21.48 4.16 -10.67
N VAL A 108 20.18 3.87 -10.87
CA VAL A 108 19.10 4.24 -9.95
C VAL A 108 19.27 3.56 -8.59
N GLN A 109 19.70 2.30 -8.55
CA GLN A 109 19.96 1.59 -7.29
C GLN A 109 21.10 2.24 -6.48
N ARG A 110 22.16 2.69 -7.14
CA ARG A 110 23.26 3.44 -6.51
C ARG A 110 22.76 4.79 -5.97
N ALA A 111 21.95 5.49 -6.74
CA ALA A 111 21.34 6.76 -6.33
C ALA A 111 20.43 6.59 -5.12
N ALA A 112 19.61 5.53 -5.07
CA ALA A 112 18.75 5.25 -3.92
C ALA A 112 19.57 5.04 -2.64
N THR A 113 20.73 4.38 -2.75
CA THR A 113 21.65 4.19 -1.64
C THR A 113 22.27 5.51 -1.16
N GLN A 114 22.60 6.42 -2.09
CA GLN A 114 23.06 7.76 -1.72
C GLN A 114 21.95 8.59 -1.09
N LEU A 115 20.72 8.49 -1.60
CA LEU A 115 19.56 9.22 -1.09
C LEU A 115 19.27 8.86 0.37
N GLU A 116 19.33 7.58 0.73
CA GLU A 116 19.15 7.11 2.11
C GLU A 116 20.18 7.69 3.09
N LYS A 117 21.36 8.10 2.60
CA LYS A 117 22.42 8.74 3.40
C LYS A 117 22.34 10.26 3.38
N SER A 118 21.45 10.83 2.58
CA SER A 118 21.40 12.26 2.32
C SER A 118 20.53 12.99 3.36
N PRO A 119 20.75 14.31 3.55
CA PRO A 119 19.95 15.10 4.49
C PRO A 119 18.45 15.01 4.20
N PRO A 120 17.58 15.09 5.23
CA PRO A 120 16.15 15.18 5.05
C PRO A 120 15.76 16.29 4.06
N GLY A 121 14.85 15.97 3.13
CA GLY A 121 14.47 16.87 2.03
C GLY A 121 15.26 16.67 0.73
N SER A 122 16.25 15.77 0.73
CA SER A 122 16.85 15.28 -0.51
C SER A 122 15.85 14.42 -1.29
N PHE A 123 15.98 14.38 -2.62
CA PHE A 123 15.16 13.54 -3.50
C PHE A 123 16.00 12.99 -4.66
N MET A 124 15.44 12.08 -5.45
CA MET A 124 16.09 11.55 -6.63
C MET A 124 15.49 12.18 -7.89
N GLU A 125 16.35 12.58 -8.83
CA GLU A 125 16.00 13.06 -10.16
C GLU A 125 16.88 12.35 -11.18
N ASP A 126 16.28 11.61 -12.11
CA ASP A 126 16.97 10.91 -13.21
C ASP A 126 18.14 10.01 -12.76
N GLY A 127 18.01 9.33 -11.61
CA GLY A 127 19.07 8.50 -11.06
C GLY A 127 20.22 9.28 -10.40
N GLU A 128 20.00 10.56 -10.10
CA GLU A 128 20.91 11.38 -9.28
C GLU A 128 20.22 11.86 -8.00
N VAL A 129 20.99 11.99 -6.92
CA VAL A 129 20.48 12.60 -5.68
C VAL A 129 20.57 14.12 -5.79
N ARG A 130 19.47 14.79 -5.46
CA ARG A 130 19.38 16.24 -5.29
C ARG A 130 19.28 16.59 -3.82
N LEU A 131 20.12 17.50 -3.37
CA LEU A 131 20.14 17.99 -1.99
C LEU A 131 19.06 19.06 -1.76
N PRO A 132 18.66 19.33 -0.51
CA PRO A 132 17.69 20.36 -0.20
C PRO A 132 18.13 21.73 -0.75
N GLY A 133 17.27 22.35 -1.55
CA GLY A 133 17.54 23.67 -2.16
C GLY A 133 18.24 23.64 -3.52
N GLU A 134 18.64 22.47 -4.02
CA GLU A 134 19.11 22.34 -5.40
C GLU A 134 17.95 22.49 -6.40
N LYS A 135 18.24 23.12 -7.55
CA LYS A 135 17.27 23.25 -8.64
C LYS A 135 17.14 21.92 -9.39
N LEU A 136 15.91 21.59 -9.75
CA LEU A 136 15.61 20.54 -10.72
C LEU A 136 16.33 20.84 -12.04
N ARG A 137 16.92 19.80 -12.63
CA ARG A 137 17.60 19.85 -13.93
C ARG A 137 16.82 19.13 -15.02
N GLY A 138 16.06 18.11 -14.64
CA GLY A 138 15.24 17.31 -15.52
C GLY A 138 14.00 18.10 -15.98
N ARG A 139 13.46 17.70 -17.13
CA ARG A 139 12.12 18.15 -17.51
C ARG A 139 11.09 17.30 -16.76
N PRO A 140 9.91 17.84 -16.42
CA PRO A 140 8.84 17.02 -15.89
C PRO A 140 8.41 15.98 -16.94
N PHE A 141 7.99 14.82 -16.44
CA PHE A 141 7.29 13.84 -17.27
C PHE A 141 5.98 14.43 -17.80
N ALA A 142 5.66 14.13 -19.05
CA ALA A 142 4.44 14.57 -19.72
C ALA A 142 3.58 13.37 -20.15
N GLY A 143 2.30 13.39 -19.80
CA GLY A 143 1.37 12.29 -20.13
C GLY A 143 1.85 10.97 -19.54
N ASN A 144 1.86 9.92 -20.36
CA ASN A 144 2.15 8.55 -19.94
C ASN A 144 3.64 8.17 -20.06
N GLU A 145 4.53 9.16 -20.12
CA GLU A 145 5.99 8.93 -20.18
C GLU A 145 6.51 8.06 -19.00
N PRO A 146 6.03 8.20 -17.74
CA PRO A 146 6.43 7.33 -16.65
C PRO A 146 6.10 5.85 -16.90
N GLU A 147 4.89 5.54 -17.38
CA GLU A 147 4.46 4.17 -17.66
C GLU A 147 5.22 3.56 -18.83
N LEU A 148 5.57 4.37 -19.85
CA LEU A 148 6.41 3.95 -20.96
C LEU A 148 7.82 3.60 -20.51
N GLU A 149 8.42 4.41 -19.63
CA GLU A 149 9.74 4.12 -19.08
C GLU A 149 9.72 2.89 -18.17
N LEU A 150 8.69 2.75 -17.32
CA LEU A 150 8.52 1.56 -16.51
C LEU A 150 8.34 0.30 -17.37
N THR A 151 7.56 0.38 -18.45
CA THR A 151 7.40 -0.71 -19.43
C THR A 151 8.75 -1.12 -20.01
N ARG A 152 9.62 -0.15 -20.34
CA ARG A 152 10.97 -0.43 -20.84
C ARG A 152 11.81 -1.20 -19.82
N LEU A 153 11.81 -0.77 -18.55
CA LEU A 153 12.54 -1.42 -17.45
C LEU A 153 12.05 -2.85 -17.18
N ILE A 154 10.73 -3.05 -17.26
CA ILE A 154 10.11 -4.37 -17.11
C ILE A 154 10.55 -5.31 -18.24
N LEU A 155 10.51 -4.86 -19.50
CA LEU A 155 10.94 -5.67 -20.64
C LEU A 155 12.43 -6.02 -20.60
N GLU A 156 13.27 -5.09 -20.13
CA GLU A 156 14.70 -5.34 -19.93
C GLU A 156 14.92 -6.45 -18.89
N SER A 157 14.21 -6.38 -17.77
CA SER A 157 14.23 -7.39 -16.71
C SER A 157 13.74 -8.75 -17.20
N LEU A 158 12.63 -8.77 -17.94
CA LEU A 158 12.08 -9.98 -18.58
C LEU A 158 13.08 -10.62 -19.55
N THR A 159 13.73 -9.81 -20.38
CA THR A 159 14.70 -10.30 -21.36
C THR A 159 15.84 -11.02 -20.66
N ASN A 160 16.45 -10.36 -19.66
CA ASN A 160 17.55 -10.93 -18.87
C ASN A 160 17.15 -12.23 -18.17
N LYS A 161 15.96 -12.26 -17.56
CA LYS A 161 15.48 -13.44 -16.81
C LYS A 161 15.05 -14.57 -17.73
N THR A 162 14.56 -14.27 -18.93
CA THR A 162 14.23 -15.29 -19.93
C THR A 162 15.49 -15.93 -20.50
N GLU A 163 16.57 -15.17 -20.71
CA GLU A 163 17.86 -15.76 -21.07
C GLU A 163 18.36 -16.74 -20.00
N ALA A 164 18.29 -16.36 -18.72
CA ALA A 164 18.66 -17.24 -17.62
C ALA A 164 17.81 -18.53 -17.58
N LEU A 165 16.50 -18.42 -17.85
CA LEU A 165 15.59 -19.57 -17.94
C LEU A 165 16.03 -20.54 -19.04
N ASN A 166 16.36 -20.01 -20.21
CA ASN A 166 16.74 -20.83 -21.37
C ASN A 166 18.16 -21.40 -21.25
N ARG A 167 19.02 -20.84 -20.41
CA ARG A 167 20.34 -21.42 -20.04
C ARG A 167 20.25 -22.49 -18.97
N GLY A 168 19.06 -22.77 -18.43
CA GLY A 168 18.85 -23.78 -17.39
C GLY A 168 19.35 -23.36 -16.01
N HIS A 169 19.37 -22.06 -15.71
CA HIS A 169 19.80 -21.55 -14.39
C HIS A 169 18.82 -21.91 -13.26
N TYR A 170 17.55 -22.18 -13.57
CA TYR A 170 16.52 -22.49 -12.60
C TYR A 170 16.36 -24.01 -12.44
N ALA A 171 16.10 -24.44 -11.20
CA ALA A 171 15.69 -25.80 -10.90
C ALA A 171 14.42 -26.17 -11.67
N PRO A 172 14.26 -27.44 -12.08
CA PRO A 172 13.07 -27.87 -12.82
C PRO A 172 11.77 -27.61 -12.05
N ALA A 173 10.86 -26.89 -12.69
CA ALA A 173 9.48 -26.69 -12.30
C ALA A 173 8.57 -26.94 -13.52
N ASP A 174 7.29 -27.22 -13.27
CA ASP A 174 6.28 -27.45 -14.31
C ASP A 174 5.90 -26.15 -15.03
N ARG A 175 5.98 -25.03 -14.31
CA ARG A 175 5.76 -23.67 -14.81
C ARG A 175 6.64 -22.66 -14.10
N TYR A 176 6.90 -21.50 -14.71
CA TYR A 176 7.72 -20.43 -14.15
C TYR A 176 6.95 -19.11 -14.12
N GLU A 177 6.96 -18.46 -12.97
CA GLU A 177 6.36 -17.16 -12.73
C GLU A 177 7.46 -16.12 -12.52
N LEU A 178 7.37 -14.98 -13.20
CA LEU A 178 8.26 -13.85 -12.97
C LEU A 178 7.52 -12.77 -12.18
N LEU A 179 7.99 -12.50 -10.96
CA LEU A 179 7.52 -11.42 -10.12
C LEU A 179 8.53 -10.27 -10.15
N ILE A 180 8.11 -9.13 -10.71
CA ILE A 180 8.94 -7.94 -10.85
C ILE A 180 8.56 -6.95 -9.76
N TYR A 181 9.46 -6.71 -8.81
CA TYR A 181 9.33 -5.64 -7.83
C TYR A 181 9.74 -4.30 -8.45
N ASP A 182 8.79 -3.39 -8.57
CA ASP A 182 9.04 -2.05 -9.07
C ASP A 182 9.69 -1.19 -7.98
N ASN A 183 10.99 -0.93 -8.17
CA ASN A 183 11.77 -0.02 -7.35
C ASN A 183 12.42 1.09 -8.21
N SER A 184 11.81 1.39 -9.36
CA SER A 184 12.32 2.33 -10.36
C SER A 184 12.35 3.79 -9.88
N HIS A 185 11.64 4.11 -8.78
CA HIS A 185 11.43 5.46 -8.26
C HIS A 185 10.74 6.42 -9.25
N LEU A 186 10.09 5.89 -10.31
CA LEU A 186 9.30 6.70 -11.24
C LEU A 186 8.07 7.30 -10.52
N PRO A 187 7.77 8.60 -10.70
CA PRO A 187 6.65 9.25 -10.04
C PRO A 187 5.31 8.91 -10.71
N LEU A 188 4.24 8.87 -9.91
CA LEU A 188 2.84 8.94 -10.38
C LEU A 188 2.44 7.90 -11.46
N ILE A 189 2.94 6.67 -11.37
CA ILE A 189 2.52 5.57 -12.25
C ILE A 189 1.05 5.22 -12.02
N ASP A 190 0.26 5.22 -13.09
CA ASP A 190 -1.10 4.71 -13.15
C ASP A 190 -1.09 3.26 -13.68
N LEU A 191 -1.44 2.28 -12.83
CA LEU A 191 -1.47 0.88 -13.24
C LEU A 191 -2.56 0.57 -14.27
N GLY A 192 -3.65 1.33 -14.31
CA GLY A 192 -4.70 1.22 -15.33
C GLY A 192 -4.21 1.66 -16.72
N VAL A 193 -3.24 2.58 -16.78
CA VAL A 193 -2.54 2.96 -18.02
C VAL A 193 -1.39 1.99 -18.33
N LEU A 194 -0.63 1.57 -17.33
CA LEU A 194 0.48 0.65 -17.48
C LEU A 194 0.03 -0.72 -18.00
N ALA A 195 -1.06 -1.27 -17.46
CA ALA A 195 -1.55 -2.60 -17.80
C ALA A 195 -1.76 -2.82 -19.31
N PRO A 196 -2.55 -2.00 -20.04
CA PRO A 196 -2.73 -2.16 -21.49
C PRO A 196 -1.46 -1.88 -22.31
N LEU A 197 -0.62 -0.93 -21.88
CA LEU A 197 0.67 -0.65 -22.53
C LEU A 197 1.59 -1.88 -22.44
N LEU A 198 1.76 -2.40 -21.23
CA LEU A 198 2.62 -3.53 -20.94
C LEU A 198 2.12 -4.80 -21.64
N LYS A 199 0.81 -5.07 -21.63
CA LYS A 199 0.22 -6.20 -22.36
C LYS A 199 0.53 -6.17 -23.86
N THR A 200 0.37 -5.00 -24.48
CA THR A 200 0.68 -4.81 -25.91
C THR A 200 2.16 -5.04 -26.18
N LYS A 201 3.03 -4.47 -25.34
CA LYS A 201 4.48 -4.58 -25.50
C LYS A 201 5.03 -5.97 -25.19
N LEU A 202 4.47 -6.68 -24.22
CA LEU A 202 4.80 -8.08 -23.93
C LEU A 202 4.37 -8.99 -25.07
N THR A 203 3.18 -8.79 -25.64
CA THR A 203 2.71 -9.58 -26.80
C THR A 203 3.65 -9.39 -28.00
N GLU A 204 4.06 -8.14 -28.26
CA GLU A 204 5.03 -7.83 -29.30
C GLU A 204 6.39 -8.50 -29.03
N TRP A 205 6.88 -8.40 -27.79
CA TRP A 205 8.14 -9.01 -27.36
C TRP A 205 8.12 -10.53 -27.48
N LEU A 206 7.06 -11.21 -27.03
CA LEU A 206 6.89 -12.67 -27.13
C LEU A 206 6.88 -13.15 -28.58
N ARG A 207 6.23 -12.40 -29.48
CA ARG A 207 6.22 -12.71 -30.92
C ARG A 207 7.61 -12.60 -31.55
N GLN A 208 8.41 -11.62 -31.11
CA GLN A 208 9.75 -11.37 -31.64
C GLN A 208 10.80 -12.33 -31.04
N ASN A 209 10.63 -12.73 -29.79
CA ASN A 209 11.57 -13.53 -29.03
C ASN A 209 11.04 -14.96 -28.84
N GLN A 210 11.09 -15.75 -29.92
CA GLN A 210 10.76 -17.18 -29.87
C GLN A 210 11.84 -17.93 -29.08
N THR A 211 11.56 -18.17 -27.81
CA THR A 211 12.45 -18.86 -26.88
C THR A 211 11.95 -20.29 -26.63
N ALA A 212 12.85 -21.19 -26.22
CA ALA A 212 12.48 -22.59 -25.95
C ALA A 212 11.64 -22.72 -24.67
N ARG A 213 11.84 -21.81 -23.72
CA ARG A 213 11.06 -21.66 -22.49
C ARG A 213 10.72 -20.19 -22.26
N ALA A 214 9.51 -19.93 -21.78
CA ALA A 214 9.04 -18.62 -21.37
C ALA A 214 8.49 -18.68 -19.94
N PHE A 215 8.31 -17.53 -19.31
CA PHE A 215 7.53 -17.43 -18.07
C PHE A 215 6.04 -17.52 -18.40
N ASP A 216 5.32 -18.33 -17.65
CA ASP A 216 3.89 -18.58 -17.80
C ASP A 216 3.04 -17.41 -17.30
N SER A 217 3.55 -16.67 -16.31
CA SER A 217 2.95 -15.42 -15.83
C SER A 217 4.03 -14.39 -15.51
N ILE A 218 3.74 -13.13 -15.83
CA ILE A 218 4.60 -11.98 -15.52
C ILE A 218 3.78 -11.00 -14.70
N SER A 219 4.18 -10.75 -13.46
CA SER A 219 3.45 -9.88 -12.54
C SER A 219 4.35 -8.75 -12.05
N VAL A 220 3.78 -7.57 -11.84
CA VAL A 220 4.51 -6.39 -11.34
C VAL A 220 3.96 -6.01 -9.98
N LEU A 221 4.82 -6.06 -8.98
CA LEU A 221 4.53 -5.65 -7.62
C LEU A 221 4.99 -4.21 -7.43
N ARG A 222 4.07 -3.30 -7.16
CA ARG A 222 4.38 -1.91 -6.85
C ARG A 222 3.61 -1.49 -5.61
N ASP A 223 4.34 -1.04 -4.60
CA ASP A 223 3.73 -0.49 -3.39
C ASP A 223 2.74 -1.44 -2.69
N SER A 224 1.45 -1.18 -2.85
CA SER A 224 0.31 -1.91 -2.28
C SER A 224 -0.55 -2.56 -3.36
N GLU A 225 -0.05 -2.59 -4.59
CA GLU A 225 -0.75 -3.01 -5.78
C GLU A 225 0.05 -4.09 -6.52
N LEU A 226 -0.68 -5.01 -7.12
CA LEU A 226 -0.16 -6.08 -7.95
C LEU A 226 -0.83 -5.97 -9.31
N LEU A 227 -0.06 -5.63 -10.35
CA LEU A 227 -0.48 -5.90 -11.72
C LEU A 227 -0.17 -7.37 -12.01
N TYR A 228 -1.20 -8.20 -11.94
CA TYR A 228 -1.13 -9.64 -12.12
C TYR A 228 -1.27 -10.05 -13.58
N ASP A 229 -0.39 -10.98 -13.96
CA ASP A 229 -0.38 -11.65 -15.26
C ASP A 229 -0.54 -10.67 -16.44
N CYS A 230 0.50 -9.89 -16.66
CA CYS A 230 0.64 -8.95 -17.76
C CYS A 230 0.66 -9.65 -19.13
N ALA A 231 0.95 -10.95 -19.17
CA ALA A 231 0.89 -11.77 -20.38
C ALA A 231 -0.55 -12.23 -20.68
N GLY A 232 -1.43 -12.27 -19.68
CA GLY A 232 -2.84 -12.63 -19.79
C GLY A 232 -3.80 -11.44 -19.62
N ALA A 233 -4.59 -11.45 -18.54
CA ALA A 233 -5.65 -10.47 -18.33
C ALA A 233 -5.12 -9.06 -17.98
N GLY A 234 -3.96 -8.97 -17.32
CA GLY A 234 -3.43 -7.70 -16.81
C GLY A 234 -4.31 -7.11 -15.72
N ALA A 235 -4.68 -7.92 -14.73
CA ALA A 235 -5.58 -7.50 -13.64
C ALA A 235 -4.80 -6.73 -12.58
N VAL A 236 -5.36 -5.63 -12.07
CA VAL A 236 -4.78 -4.88 -10.95
C VAL A 236 -5.47 -5.32 -9.67
N PHE A 237 -4.69 -5.77 -8.69
CA PHE A 237 -5.15 -6.12 -7.36
C PHE A 237 -4.55 -5.15 -6.34
N GLU A 238 -5.40 -4.50 -5.58
CA GLU A 238 -5.00 -3.77 -4.38
C GLU A 238 -4.96 -4.77 -3.22
N TYR A 239 -3.83 -4.82 -2.49
CA TYR A 239 -3.66 -5.72 -1.35
C TYR A 239 -3.04 -5.03 -0.14
N GLY A 240 -2.80 -3.72 -0.22
CA GLY A 240 -2.25 -2.94 0.88
C GLY A 240 -3.10 -3.05 2.13
N GLU A 241 -2.44 -3.10 3.29
CA GLU A 241 -3.10 -2.88 4.56
C GLU A 241 -3.72 -1.48 4.56
N LEU A 242 -5.01 -1.40 4.86
CA LEU A 242 -5.67 -0.13 5.12
C LEU A 242 -5.29 0.34 6.54
N PRO A 243 -5.07 1.64 6.76
CA PRO A 243 -5.20 2.73 5.79
C PRO A 243 -4.00 2.88 4.84
N ASN A 244 -4.27 3.17 3.56
CA ASN A 244 -3.29 3.40 2.51
C ASN A 244 -3.55 4.74 1.79
N LEU A 245 -2.73 5.76 2.09
CA LEU A 245 -2.83 7.09 1.49
C LEU A 245 -2.62 7.10 -0.03
N LYS A 246 -2.00 6.07 -0.61
CA LYS A 246 -1.82 6.00 -2.07
C LYS A 246 -3.16 5.92 -2.80
N LEU A 247 -4.19 5.41 -2.14
CA LEU A 247 -5.57 5.36 -2.67
C LEU A 247 -6.17 6.75 -2.91
N THR A 248 -5.56 7.82 -2.40
CA THR A 248 -6.02 9.19 -2.70
C THR A 248 -5.54 9.70 -4.05
N ARG A 249 -4.53 9.07 -4.66
CA ARG A 249 -3.94 9.55 -5.92
C ARG A 249 -4.94 9.41 -7.06
N GLY A 250 -4.94 10.39 -7.97
CA GLY A 250 -5.91 10.45 -9.08
C GLY A 250 -7.32 10.90 -8.68
N VAL A 251 -7.66 10.88 -7.38
CA VAL A 251 -8.96 11.32 -6.86
C VAL A 251 -8.86 12.63 -6.10
N VAL A 252 -7.79 12.81 -5.34
CA VAL A 252 -7.51 14.03 -4.58
C VAL A 252 -6.40 14.83 -5.28
N ALA A 253 -6.56 16.15 -5.27
CA ALA A 253 -5.60 17.06 -5.90
C ALA A 253 -4.18 16.88 -5.27
N PRO A 254 -3.11 16.80 -6.08
CA PRO A 254 -1.75 16.53 -5.58
C PRO A 254 -1.27 17.51 -4.49
N GLU A 255 -1.67 18.78 -4.57
CA GLU A 255 -1.33 19.82 -3.59
C GLU A 255 -1.91 19.53 -2.19
N ILE A 256 -3.03 18.82 -2.10
CA ILE A 256 -3.66 18.44 -0.82
C ILE A 256 -2.88 17.28 -0.19
N ILE A 257 -2.42 16.34 -1.01
CA ILE A 257 -1.56 15.23 -0.56
C ILE A 257 -0.20 15.79 -0.07
N ASP A 258 0.41 16.72 -0.82
CA ASP A 258 1.63 17.43 -0.37
C ASP A 258 1.40 18.19 0.95
N ALA A 259 0.27 18.90 1.06
CA ALA A 259 -0.10 19.59 2.28
C ALA A 259 -0.22 18.64 3.47
N ALA A 260 -0.83 17.46 3.31
CA ALA A 260 -0.90 16.44 4.36
C ALA A 260 0.49 15.99 4.82
N HIS A 261 1.40 15.67 3.89
CA HIS A 261 2.77 15.28 4.23
C HIS A 261 3.54 16.38 4.96
N ARG A 262 3.46 17.61 4.47
CA ARG A 262 4.19 18.75 5.05
C ARG A 262 3.62 19.16 6.41
N ALA A 263 2.30 19.10 6.57
CA ALA A 263 1.65 19.40 7.84
C ALA A 263 2.01 18.35 8.90
N SER A 264 1.91 17.06 8.55
CA SER A 264 2.30 15.95 9.43
C SER A 264 3.76 16.07 9.87
N ARG A 265 4.67 16.41 8.96
CA ARG A 265 6.09 16.63 9.29
C ARG A 265 6.28 17.76 10.30
N LYS A 266 5.62 18.90 10.11
CA LYS A 266 5.69 20.03 11.05
C LYS A 266 5.14 19.69 12.43
N LEU A 267 4.06 18.92 12.51
CA LEU A 267 3.50 18.44 13.78
C LEU A 267 4.47 17.49 14.48
N PHE A 268 5.09 16.58 13.73
CA PHE A 268 6.12 15.67 14.25
C PHE A 268 7.33 16.44 14.80
N GLU A 269 7.86 17.40 14.05
CA GLU A 269 8.99 18.26 14.47
C GLU A 269 8.65 19.10 15.71
N ALA A 270 7.39 19.50 15.88
CA ALA A 270 6.91 20.20 17.06
C ALA A 270 6.64 19.28 18.26
N GLY A 271 6.83 17.96 18.12
CA GLY A 271 6.56 16.98 19.17
C GLY A 271 5.06 16.84 19.49
N ILE A 272 4.19 17.10 18.52
CA ILE A 272 2.73 17.01 18.66
C ILE A 272 2.25 15.66 18.09
N PRO A 273 1.76 14.73 18.93
CA PRO A 273 1.06 13.53 18.48
C PRO A 273 -0.13 13.91 17.59
N HIS A 274 -0.23 13.26 16.44
CA HIS A 274 -1.26 13.58 15.45
C HIS A 274 -1.57 12.37 14.58
N ALA A 275 -2.76 12.37 13.99
CA ALA A 275 -3.15 11.42 12.96
C ALA A 275 -4.06 12.08 11.92
N LEU A 276 -3.80 11.81 10.64
CA LEU A 276 -4.62 12.28 9.53
C LEU A 276 -6.03 11.71 9.66
N ALA A 277 -7.03 12.57 9.55
CA ALA A 277 -8.43 12.27 9.75
C ALA A 277 -9.27 12.73 8.53
N GLY A 278 -10.59 12.81 8.72
CA GLY A 278 -11.48 13.47 7.75
C GLY A 278 -11.53 12.78 6.39
N GLY A 279 -11.65 13.59 5.33
CA GLY A 279 -11.86 13.10 3.96
C GLY A 279 -10.69 12.28 3.41
N LEU A 280 -9.46 12.66 3.73
CA LEU A 280 -8.27 11.91 3.31
C LEU A 280 -8.17 10.55 4.01
N ALA A 281 -8.50 10.48 5.30
CA ALA A 281 -8.53 9.20 6.01
C ALA A 281 -9.58 8.25 5.43
N VAL A 282 -10.76 8.76 5.03
CA VAL A 282 -11.79 7.94 4.34
C VAL A 282 -11.26 7.33 3.05
N CYS A 283 -10.57 8.13 2.23
CA CYS A 283 -9.94 7.64 1.01
C CYS A 283 -8.88 6.58 1.32
N ALA A 284 -8.06 6.84 2.34
CA ALA A 284 -7.03 5.90 2.77
C ALA A 284 -7.63 4.58 3.29
N HIS A 285 -8.85 4.58 3.80
CA HIS A 285 -9.59 3.39 4.23
C HIS A 285 -10.44 2.74 3.13
N GLY A 286 -10.21 3.08 1.86
CA GLY A 286 -10.79 2.35 0.73
C GLY A 286 -12.06 2.97 0.13
N TYR A 287 -12.44 4.20 0.50
CA TYR A 287 -13.50 4.94 -0.20
C TYR A 287 -12.96 6.20 -0.88
N PRO A 288 -12.57 6.14 -2.16
CA PRO A 288 -12.01 7.30 -2.87
C PRO A 288 -13.05 8.40 -3.08
N ARG A 289 -12.74 9.62 -2.62
CA ARG A 289 -13.56 10.83 -2.83
C ARG A 289 -12.71 12.11 -2.82
N THR A 290 -13.20 13.17 -3.44
CA THR A 290 -12.54 14.49 -3.42
C THR A 290 -12.67 15.16 -2.04
N THR A 291 -11.67 15.93 -1.64
CA THR A 291 -11.67 16.78 -0.44
C THR A 291 -10.82 18.01 -0.73
N ASP A 292 -11.07 19.12 -0.06
CA ASP A 292 -10.41 20.41 -0.32
C ASP A 292 -9.48 20.83 0.84
N ASP A 293 -9.51 20.09 1.93
CA ASP A 293 -8.87 20.34 3.21
C ASP A 293 -8.19 19.09 3.77
N VAL A 294 -7.30 19.32 4.74
CA VAL A 294 -6.57 18.28 5.46
C VAL A 294 -6.93 18.37 6.94
N ASP A 295 -7.55 17.33 7.48
CA ASP A 295 -7.87 17.23 8.90
C ASP A 295 -6.82 16.42 9.66
N PHE A 296 -6.38 16.89 10.82
CA PHE A 296 -5.59 16.11 11.78
C PHE A 296 -6.31 15.99 13.12
N LEU A 297 -6.42 14.77 13.64
CA LEU A 297 -6.70 14.54 15.06
C LEU A 297 -5.45 14.86 15.87
N VAL A 298 -5.59 15.63 16.94
CA VAL A 298 -4.50 16.05 17.85
C VAL A 298 -4.98 16.09 19.31
N GLY A 299 -4.06 15.91 20.25
CA GLY A 299 -4.34 16.07 21.68
C GLY A 299 -4.29 17.52 22.16
N ASP A 300 -4.66 17.72 23.44
CA ASP A 300 -4.62 19.01 24.13
C ASP A 300 -3.23 19.66 24.09
N GLU A 301 -2.16 18.86 24.00
CA GLU A 301 -0.79 19.33 23.86
C GLU A 301 -0.52 20.18 22.62
N ALA A 302 -1.37 20.11 21.58
CA ALA A 302 -1.28 20.96 20.40
C ALA A 302 -1.70 22.42 20.65
N PHE A 303 -2.35 22.68 21.79
CA PHE A 303 -2.97 23.96 22.11
C PHE A 303 -2.34 24.64 23.33
N GLU A 304 -2.41 25.97 23.35
CA GLU A 304 -2.13 26.81 24.51
C GLU A 304 -3.43 27.43 25.01
N LYS A 305 -3.68 27.31 26.31
CA LYS A 305 -4.85 27.88 26.99
C LYS A 305 -4.43 29.18 27.66
N HIS A 306 -5.10 30.27 27.33
CA HIS A 306 -4.86 31.61 27.86
C HIS A 306 -5.95 32.00 28.87
N GLY A 307 -5.64 33.01 29.70
CA GLY A 307 -6.63 33.60 30.59
C GLY A 307 -7.87 34.08 29.82
N GLY A 308 -9.06 33.86 30.39
CA GLY A 308 -10.34 34.22 29.75
C GLY A 308 -10.91 33.17 28.79
N GLY A 309 -10.30 31.98 28.70
CA GLY A 309 -10.83 30.86 27.89
C GLY A 309 -10.40 30.88 26.43
N PHE A 310 -9.47 31.75 26.05
CA PHE A 310 -8.89 31.77 24.72
C PHE A 310 -7.95 30.58 24.52
N VAL A 311 -8.06 29.91 23.39
CA VAL A 311 -7.21 28.77 23.02
C VAL A 311 -6.53 29.08 21.69
N THR A 312 -5.21 28.91 21.63
CA THR A 312 -4.43 29.06 20.40
C THR A 312 -3.69 27.77 20.08
N LEU A 313 -3.40 27.50 18.80
CA LEU A 313 -2.50 26.42 18.45
C LEU A 313 -1.05 26.80 18.78
N LYS A 314 -0.29 25.87 19.36
CA LYS A 314 1.17 26.03 19.57
C LYS A 314 1.93 26.16 18.27
N LEU A 315 1.45 25.46 17.24
CA LEU A 315 2.00 25.51 15.91
C LEU A 315 1.07 26.36 15.02
N PRO A 316 1.48 27.53 14.51
CA PRO A 316 0.65 28.38 13.66
C PRO A 316 0.52 27.80 12.24
N LEU A 317 -0.05 26.61 12.13
CA LEU A 317 -0.20 25.82 10.91
C LEU A 317 -1.67 25.74 10.53
N ILE A 318 -2.22 26.81 9.97
CA ILE A 318 -3.63 26.83 9.52
C ILE A 318 -3.79 26.51 8.02
N ALA A 319 -2.69 26.54 7.28
CA ALA A 319 -2.67 26.27 5.85
C ALA A 319 -1.27 25.88 5.36
N ILE A 320 -1.22 25.16 4.24
CA ILE A 320 -0.03 24.96 3.41
C ILE A 320 -0.37 25.38 1.98
N GLY A 321 0.21 26.48 1.51
CA GLY A 321 -0.22 27.09 0.25
C GLY A 321 -1.67 27.56 0.37
N SER A 322 -2.53 27.13 -0.57
CA SER A 322 -3.96 27.38 -0.55
C SER A 322 -4.78 26.31 0.20
N VAL A 323 -4.13 25.23 0.64
CA VAL A 323 -4.82 24.10 1.29
C VAL A 323 -4.99 24.39 2.77
N ARG A 324 -6.22 24.31 3.27
CA ARG A 324 -6.55 24.50 4.69
C ARG A 324 -6.12 23.26 5.49
N ILE A 325 -5.53 23.51 6.65
CA ILE A 325 -5.20 22.47 7.64
C ILE A 325 -6.10 22.68 8.86
N ASP A 326 -6.97 21.72 9.13
CA ASP A 326 -7.89 21.73 10.26
C ASP A 326 -7.42 20.76 11.34
N PHE A 327 -7.66 21.12 12.61
CA PHE A 327 -7.31 20.30 13.76
C PHE A 327 -8.56 19.92 14.54
N VAL A 328 -8.76 18.61 14.69
CA VAL A 328 -9.78 18.03 15.56
C VAL A 328 -9.12 17.73 16.90
N SER A 329 -9.55 18.41 17.96
CA SER A 329 -9.04 18.20 19.31
C SER A 329 -9.69 16.99 19.97
N ILE A 330 -8.90 16.18 20.69
CA ILE A 330 -9.41 15.19 21.64
C ILE A 330 -9.98 15.92 22.86
N ASP A 331 -11.30 15.91 23.04
CA ASP A 331 -11.95 16.62 24.16
C ASP A 331 -11.96 15.77 25.43
N GLU A 332 -10.96 15.96 26.29
CA GLU A 332 -10.88 15.27 27.59
C GLU A 332 -12.12 15.50 28.46
N SER A 333 -12.73 16.68 28.39
CA SER A 333 -13.91 17.01 29.21
C SER A 333 -15.16 16.21 28.82
N LYS A 334 -15.18 15.70 27.58
CA LYS A 334 -16.21 14.79 27.06
C LYS A 334 -15.82 13.32 27.20
N GLY A 335 -14.74 13.03 27.92
CA GLY A 335 -14.24 11.67 28.13
C GLY A 335 -13.62 11.05 26.90
N GLU A 336 -13.13 11.86 25.94
CA GLU A 336 -12.66 11.34 24.64
C GLU A 336 -11.27 10.71 24.64
N LEU A 337 -10.55 10.94 25.74
CA LEU A 337 -9.16 10.54 25.83
C LEU A 337 -9.00 9.03 25.64
N ARG A 338 -9.87 8.22 26.26
CA ARG A 338 -9.72 6.76 26.25
C ARG A 338 -9.82 6.17 24.84
N GLN A 339 -10.72 6.69 24.00
CA GLN A 339 -10.99 6.16 22.67
C GLN A 339 -10.17 6.83 21.57
N LEU A 340 -9.85 8.13 21.69
CA LEU A 340 -9.14 8.86 20.63
C LEU A 340 -7.63 9.02 20.87
N ARG A 341 -7.14 8.88 22.10
CA ARG A 341 -5.69 8.99 22.36
C ARG A 341 -4.86 7.90 21.67
N PRO A 342 -5.27 6.61 21.70
CA PRO A 342 -4.55 5.58 20.95
C PRO A 342 -4.48 5.90 19.45
N ALA A 343 -5.50 6.57 18.90
CA ALA A 343 -5.56 6.93 17.50
C ALA A 343 -4.51 7.97 17.06
N VAL A 344 -3.82 8.66 17.99
CA VAL A 344 -2.69 9.57 17.68
C VAL A 344 -1.34 9.07 18.21
N GLU A 345 -1.33 8.13 19.15
CA GLU A 345 -0.11 7.55 19.74
C GLU A 345 0.33 6.27 19.02
N GLU A 346 -0.63 5.45 18.57
CA GLU A 346 -0.42 4.12 18.00
C GLU A 346 -0.97 4.00 16.56
N SER A 347 -1.10 5.13 15.86
CA SER A 347 -1.74 5.16 14.55
C SER A 347 -0.95 4.37 13.50
N PRO A 348 -1.62 3.60 12.63
CA PRO A 348 -0.97 3.07 11.43
C PRO A 348 -0.47 4.21 10.57
N ARG A 349 0.64 3.98 9.87
CA ARG A 349 1.27 4.99 9.01
C ARG A 349 1.21 4.57 7.55
N SER A 350 0.79 5.49 6.70
CA SER A 350 0.96 5.36 5.25
C SER A 350 1.81 6.51 4.75
N GLU A 351 2.84 6.18 3.97
CA GLU A 351 3.77 7.16 3.40
C GLU A 351 4.38 8.12 4.47
N GLY A 352 4.61 7.58 5.68
CA GLY A 352 5.16 8.32 6.83
C GLY A 352 4.13 9.15 7.61
N VAL A 353 2.91 9.32 7.08
CA VAL A 353 1.82 10.06 7.73
C VAL A 353 1.02 9.10 8.62
N PRO A 354 0.89 9.35 9.94
CA PRO A 354 -0.02 8.60 10.80
C PRO A 354 -1.46 8.88 10.38
N ILE A 355 -2.31 7.86 10.30
CA ILE A 355 -3.71 7.95 9.88
C ILE A 355 -4.58 7.35 10.96
N VAL A 356 -5.71 7.99 11.27
CA VAL A 356 -6.63 7.47 12.28
C VAL A 356 -7.08 6.04 11.92
N PRO A 357 -7.05 5.07 12.85
CA PRO A 357 -7.60 3.74 12.63
C PRO A 357 -9.08 3.80 12.25
N LEU A 358 -9.57 2.79 11.53
CA LEU A 358 -10.96 2.76 11.07
C LEU A 358 -11.99 2.89 12.22
N PRO A 359 -11.86 2.19 13.36
CA PRO A 359 -12.78 2.37 14.49
C PRO A 359 -12.86 3.82 15.01
N ALA A 360 -11.70 4.49 15.12
CA ALA A 360 -11.65 5.89 15.53
C ALA A 360 -12.29 6.81 14.46
N LEU A 361 -12.05 6.57 13.17
CA LEU A 361 -12.68 7.33 12.09
C LEU A 361 -14.21 7.18 12.09
N VAL A 362 -14.71 5.96 12.29
CA VAL A 362 -16.15 5.67 12.40
C VAL A 362 -16.76 6.43 13.57
N TYR A 363 -16.13 6.34 14.75
CA TYR A 363 -16.54 7.10 15.94
C TYR A 363 -16.63 8.61 15.65
N MET A 364 -15.55 9.19 15.10
CA MET A 364 -15.47 10.62 14.80
C MET A 364 -16.59 11.06 13.84
N LYS A 365 -16.88 10.26 12.82
CA LYS A 365 -17.94 10.54 11.83
C LYS A 365 -19.34 10.44 12.41
N LEU A 366 -19.61 9.41 13.21
CA LEU A 366 -20.91 9.25 13.87
C LEU A 366 -21.18 10.42 14.82
N LYS A 367 -20.16 10.83 15.58
CA LYS A 367 -20.21 11.97 16.50
C LYS A 367 -20.42 13.30 15.77
N ALA A 368 -19.64 13.58 14.72
CA ALA A 368 -19.78 14.82 13.93
C ALA A 368 -21.15 14.90 13.25
N GLY A 369 -21.59 13.77 12.73
CA GLY A 369 -22.98 13.52 12.47
C GLY A 369 -23.59 14.26 11.28
N ARG A 370 -22.78 14.76 10.35
CA ARG A 370 -23.24 15.42 9.13
C ARG A 370 -23.78 14.39 8.14
N GLN A 371 -24.63 14.81 7.20
CA GLN A 371 -25.14 13.92 6.15
C GLN A 371 -24.01 13.27 5.34
N LYS A 372 -22.97 14.05 5.02
CA LYS A 372 -21.78 13.58 4.32
C LYS A 372 -21.01 12.51 5.11
N ASP A 373 -20.92 12.64 6.43
CA ASP A 373 -20.27 11.63 7.27
C ASP A 373 -21.03 10.30 7.24
N THR A 374 -22.37 10.34 7.27
CA THR A 374 -23.20 9.14 7.10
C THR A 374 -22.94 8.48 5.75
N ALA A 375 -22.86 9.26 4.66
CA ALA A 375 -22.59 8.73 3.31
C ALA A 375 -21.20 8.09 3.21
N ASP A 376 -20.17 8.73 3.77
CA ASP A 376 -18.81 8.18 3.80
C ASP A 376 -18.78 6.81 4.51
N LEU A 377 -19.50 6.66 5.63
CA LEU A 377 -19.56 5.39 6.37
C LEU A 377 -20.31 4.31 5.59
N VAL A 378 -21.40 4.66 4.92
CA VAL A 378 -22.14 3.72 4.06
C VAL A 378 -21.23 3.20 2.94
N GLU A 379 -20.49 4.06 2.27
CA GLU A 379 -19.61 3.66 1.17
C GLU A 379 -18.38 2.87 1.65
N LEU A 380 -17.81 3.21 2.82
CA LEU A 380 -16.78 2.39 3.44
C LEU A 380 -17.27 0.97 3.75
N LEU A 381 -18.52 0.82 4.23
CA LEU A 381 -19.11 -0.50 4.48
C LEU A 381 -19.34 -1.30 3.19
N LYS A 382 -19.72 -0.64 2.09
CA LYS A 382 -19.99 -1.32 0.81
C LYS A 382 -18.71 -1.76 0.10
N ARG A 383 -17.62 -1.00 0.24
CA ARG A 383 -16.40 -1.15 -0.57
C ARG A 383 -15.21 -1.72 0.18
N GLY A 384 -15.16 -1.53 1.50
CA GLY A 384 -14.02 -1.92 2.31
C GLY A 384 -14.15 -3.34 2.88
N GLU A 385 -13.01 -3.97 3.12
CA GLU A 385 -12.89 -5.08 4.07
C GLU A 385 -13.04 -4.51 5.49
N VAL A 386 -14.28 -4.36 5.96
CA VAL A 386 -14.57 -3.80 7.29
C VAL A 386 -14.91 -4.92 8.27
N ASP A 387 -14.15 -5.02 9.36
CA ASP A 387 -14.51 -5.87 10.50
C ASP A 387 -15.67 -5.25 11.28
N LEU A 388 -16.90 -5.67 10.94
CA LEU A 388 -18.11 -5.18 11.60
C LEU A 388 -18.18 -5.58 13.07
N GLU A 389 -17.61 -6.72 13.46
CA GLU A 389 -17.63 -7.20 14.84
C GLU A 389 -16.71 -6.33 15.71
N GLU A 390 -15.50 -6.02 15.23
CA GLU A 390 -14.59 -5.08 15.89
C GLU A 390 -15.26 -3.69 16.06
N LEU A 391 -15.88 -3.16 15.00
CA LEU A 391 -16.55 -1.86 15.07
C LEU A 391 -17.74 -1.86 16.03
N ASP A 392 -18.55 -2.91 16.04
CA ASP A 392 -19.69 -3.05 16.95
C ASP A 392 -19.21 -3.11 18.42
N GLN A 393 -18.14 -3.87 18.70
CA GLN A 393 -17.53 -3.94 20.03
C GLN A 393 -16.94 -2.60 20.47
N TYR A 394 -16.18 -1.95 19.59
CA TYR A 394 -15.57 -0.65 19.85
C TYR A 394 -16.62 0.43 20.15
N LEU A 395 -17.68 0.52 19.33
CA LEU A 395 -18.75 1.49 19.56
C LEU A 395 -19.58 1.16 20.80
N ALA A 396 -19.80 -0.12 21.12
CA ALA A 396 -20.51 -0.50 22.34
C ALA A 396 -19.72 -0.10 23.60
N GLU A 397 -18.40 -0.21 23.57
CA GLU A 397 -17.53 0.16 24.68
C GLU A 397 -17.38 1.68 24.84
N TYR A 398 -17.12 2.39 23.74
CA TYR A 398 -16.68 3.80 23.80
C TYR A 398 -17.76 4.81 23.41
N ALA A 399 -18.83 4.38 22.74
CA ALA A 399 -19.85 5.28 22.19
C ALA A 399 -21.25 4.62 22.10
N PRO A 400 -21.77 4.03 23.19
CA PRO A 400 -23.03 3.28 23.14
C PRO A 400 -24.22 4.12 22.66
N GLU A 401 -24.16 5.45 22.86
CA GLU A 401 -25.15 6.39 22.35
C GLU A 401 -25.20 6.48 20.82
N GLN A 402 -24.09 6.13 20.13
CA GLN A 402 -24.00 6.14 18.68
C GLN A 402 -24.49 4.83 18.04
N LEU A 403 -24.73 3.76 18.81
CA LEU A 403 -25.14 2.46 18.28
C LEU A 403 -26.41 2.53 17.44
N ARG A 404 -27.39 3.36 17.82
CA ARG A 404 -28.60 3.56 17.01
C ARG A 404 -28.30 4.17 15.64
N ARG A 405 -27.36 5.11 15.59
CA ARG A 405 -26.94 5.74 14.34
C ARG A 405 -26.13 4.78 13.49
N TRP A 406 -25.23 4.03 14.12
CA TRP A 406 -24.45 3.01 13.46
C TRP A 406 -25.32 1.91 12.83
N GLN A 407 -26.32 1.43 13.56
CA GLN A 407 -27.30 0.47 13.02
C GLN A 407 -28.00 1.02 11.78
N ARG A 408 -28.37 2.29 11.78
CA ARG A 408 -28.97 2.95 10.60
C ARG A 408 -27.99 3.03 9.42
N VAL A 409 -26.70 3.26 9.64
CA VAL A 409 -25.67 3.22 8.58
C VAL A 409 -25.64 1.82 7.95
N LYS A 410 -25.58 0.77 8.77
CA LYS A 410 -25.60 -0.63 8.30
C LYS A 410 -26.87 -0.95 7.50
N GLU A 411 -28.03 -0.49 7.96
CA GLU A 411 -29.31 -0.68 7.26
C GLU A 411 -29.36 0.05 5.91
N ILE A 412 -28.77 1.24 5.79
CA ILE A 412 -28.71 1.98 4.52
C ILE A 412 -27.75 1.25 3.57
N ALA A 413 -26.58 0.84 4.04
CA ALA A 413 -25.61 0.11 3.22
C ALA A 413 -26.21 -1.18 2.64
N ALA A 414 -26.96 -1.94 3.44
CA ALA A 414 -27.59 -3.20 3.02
C ALA A 414 -28.83 -3.04 2.09
N ARG A 415 -29.39 -1.84 1.94
CA ARG A 415 -30.57 -1.58 1.07
C ARG A 415 -30.23 -1.09 -0.31
N GLU A 416 -28.98 -0.68 -0.53
CA GLU A 416 -28.50 -0.08 -1.77
C GLU A 416 -27.58 -1.04 -2.57
N GLU A 417 -27.61 -2.34 -2.25
CA GLU A 417 -27.22 -3.45 -3.15
C GLU A 417 -28.32 -3.71 -4.18
#